data_AF-A0A948V6Z2-F1
#
_entry.id   AF-A0A948V6Z2-F1
#
_cell.length_a   1.000
_cell.length_b   1.000
_cell.length_c   1.000
_cell.angle_alpha   90.00
_cell.angle_beta   90.00
_cell.angle_gamma   90.00
#
_symmetry.space_group_name_H-M   'P 1'
#
loop_
_entity.id
_entity.type
_entity.pdbx_description
1 polymer ?
#
loop_
_entity_poly.entity_id
_entity_poly.type
_entity_poly.pdbx_seq_one_letter_code
_entity_poly.pdbx_strand_id
1 'polypeptide(L)' 'MERLTYSVKMSLDVKEKVKDFCERYGIKQSYFVETALSEKLAREETVQDVLELKRLKDLEPQAVSFEEYLKARDV' A
#
# COMPACT_ATOMS: atom_id res chain seq x y z
N MET A 1 6.80 -20.12 4.00
CA MET A 1 6.52 -18.82 4.63
C MET A 1 6.14 -19.06 6.06
N GLU A 2 6.83 -18.40 6.99
CA GLU A 2 6.44 -18.42 8.40
C GLU A 2 5.11 -17.70 8.59
N ARG A 3 4.27 -18.22 9.50
CA ARG A 3 3.02 -17.58 9.90
C ARG A 3 3.20 -16.98 11.28
N LEU A 4 2.79 -15.72 11.42
CA LEU A 4 2.82 -14.99 12.67
C LEU A 4 1.43 -14.45 12.99
N THR A 5 1.11 -14.34 14.27
CA THR A 5 -0.17 -13.77 14.72
C THR A 5 -0.05 -12.25 14.75
N TYR A 6 -0.93 -11.58 14.02
CA TYR A 6 -1.08 -10.13 14.04
C TYR A 6 -2.44 -9.77 14.64
N SER A 7 -2.44 -9.03 15.75
CA SER A 7 -3.65 -8.69 16.51
C SER A 7 -3.93 -7.20 16.44
N VAL A 8 -5.14 -6.83 16.01
CA VAL A 8 -5.58 -5.44 15.87
C VAL A 8 -6.95 -5.27 16.53
N LYS A 9 -7.19 -4.10 17.13
CA LYS A 9 -8.54 -3.75 17.59
C LYS A 9 -9.41 -3.37 16.38
N MET A 10 -10.61 -3.90 16.32
CA MET A 10 -11.62 -3.57 15.31
C MET A 10 -12.99 -3.43 15.96
N SER A 11 -13.92 -2.75 15.29
CA SER A 11 -15.29 -2.64 15.77
C SER A 11 -15.99 -4.00 15.76
N LEU A 12 -16.96 -4.17 16.67
CA LEU A 12 -17.79 -5.37 16.73
C LEU A 12 -18.56 -5.59 15.42
N ASP A 13 -19.10 -4.51 14.84
CA ASP A 13 -19.82 -4.54 13.57
C ASP A 13 -18.99 -5.12 12.41
N VAL A 14 -17.72 -4.70 12.27
CA VAL A 14 -16.83 -5.22 11.22
C VAL A 14 -16.51 -6.68 11.47
N LYS A 15 -16.22 -7.06 12.72
CA LYS A 15 -15.97 -8.46 13.09
C LYS A 15 -17.15 -9.36 12.71
N GLU A 16 -18.37 -8.95 13.03
CA GLU A 16 -19.59 -9.72 12.73
C GLU A 16 -19.81 -9.85 11.22
N LYS A 17 -19.68 -8.75 10.48
CA LYS A 17 -19.79 -8.78 9.00
C LYS A 17 -18.77 -9.71 8.35
N VAL A 18 -17.51 -9.66 8.80
CA VAL A 18 -16.45 -10.54 8.26
C VAL A 18 -16.76 -11.99 8.57
N LYS A 19 -17.18 -12.29 9.81
CA LYS A 19 -17.56 -13.63 10.23
C LYS A 19 -18.69 -14.18 9.38
N ASP A 20 -19.81 -13.46 9.30
CA ASP A 20 -21.01 -13.87 8.59
C ASP A 20 -20.75 -14.07 7.09
N PHE A 21 -19.97 -13.17 6.48
CA PHE A 21 -19.58 -13.28 5.08
C PHE A 21 -18.74 -14.55 4.86
N CYS A 22 -17.70 -14.76 5.67
CA CYS A 22 -16.81 -15.91 5.54
C CYS A 22 -17.56 -17.23 5.75
N GLU A 23 -18.44 -17.31 6.74
CA GLU A 23 -19.25 -18.51 7.01
C GLU A 23 -20.23 -18.80 5.87
N ARG A 24 -20.92 -17.77 5.35
CA ARG A 24 -21.88 -17.91 4.25
C ARG A 24 -21.26 -18.47 2.98
N TYR A 25 -20.02 -18.09 2.67
CA TYR A 25 -19.33 -18.49 1.44
C TYR A 25 -18.28 -19.58 1.64
N GLY A 26 -18.14 -20.13 2.86
CA GLY A 26 -17.16 -21.18 3.16
C GLY A 26 -15.71 -20.73 3.04
N ILE A 27 -15.42 -19.46 3.30
CA ILE A 27 -14.08 -18.85 3.17
C ILE A 27 -13.41 -18.82 4.54
N LYS A 28 -12.11 -19.13 4.60
CA LYS A 28 -11.34 -18.97 5.85
C LYS A 28 -11.13 -17.49 6.14
N GLN A 29 -11.51 -17.05 7.36
CA GLN A 29 -11.34 -15.66 7.78
C GLN A 29 -9.90 -15.16 7.67
N SER A 30 -8.92 -16.00 8.03
CA SER A 30 -7.50 -15.63 7.91
C SER A 30 -7.10 -15.33 6.47
N TYR A 31 -7.56 -16.16 5.52
CA TYR A 31 -7.31 -15.95 4.09
C TYR A 31 -8.00 -14.68 3.60
N PHE A 32 -9.28 -14.49 3.95
CA PHE A 32 -10.03 -13.29 3.57
C PHE A 32 -9.36 -12.01 4.05
N VAL A 33 -8.96 -11.96 5.33
CA VAL A 33 -8.30 -10.79 5.91
C VAL A 33 -6.92 -10.55 5.32
N GLU A 34 -6.12 -11.60 5.13
CA GLU A 34 -4.79 -11.49 4.51
C GLU A 34 -4.87 -10.94 3.08
N THR A 35 -5.79 -11.47 2.26
CA THR A 35 -6.02 -10.99 0.90
C THR A 35 -6.51 -9.55 0.89
N ALA A 36 -7.51 -9.21 1.71
CA ALA A 36 -8.05 -7.86 1.77
C ALA A 36 -6.99 -6.83 2.20
N LEU A 37 -6.12 -7.19 3.16
CA LEU A 37 -5.01 -6.32 3.58
C LEU A 37 -3.97 -6.15 2.47
N SER A 38 -3.59 -7.23 1.79
CA SER A 38 -2.63 -7.18 0.68
C SER A 38 -3.12 -6.30 -0.47
N GLU A 39 -4.38 -6.47 -0.88
CA GLU A 39 -4.99 -5.65 -1.93
C GLU A 39 -5.10 -4.17 -1.52
N LYS A 40 -5.48 -3.93 -0.26
CA LYS A 40 -5.59 -2.56 0.26
C LYS A 40 -4.22 -1.87 0.31
N LEU A 41 -3.17 -2.57 0.75
CA LEU A 41 -1.81 -2.05 0.78
C LEU A 41 -1.32 -1.67 -0.62
N ALA A 42 -1.43 -2.57 -1.60
CA ALA A 42 -1.00 -2.30 -2.97
C ALA A 42 -1.70 -1.07 -3.57
N ARG A 43 -2.99 -0.88 -3.26
CA ARG A 43 -3.74 0.30 -3.68
C ARG A 43 -3.24 1.58 -3.01
N GLU A 44 -3.00 1.55 -1.70
CA GLU A 44 -2.52 2.73 -0.97
C GLU A 44 -1.09 3.11 -1.40
N GLU A 45 -0.20 2.14 -1.63
CA GLU A 45 1.14 2.37 -2.17
C GLU A 45 1.06 3.08 -3.54
N THR A 46 0.24 2.56 -4.46
CA THR A 46 0.03 3.19 -5.78
C THR A 46 -0.47 4.64 -5.64
N VAL A 47 -1.37 4.90 -4.70
CA VAL A 47 -1.88 6.26 -4.45
C VAL A 47 -0.77 7.17 -3.93
N GLN A 48 0.04 6.71 -2.98
CA GLN A 48 1.16 7.48 -2.46
C GLN A 48 2.20 7.78 -3.55
N ASP A 49 2.51 6.81 -4.40
CA ASP A 49 3.44 6.99 -5.52
C ASP A 49 2.94 8.05 -6.50
N VAL A 50 1.65 8.03 -6.85
CA VAL A 50 1.04 9.03 -7.73
C VAL A 50 1.05 10.42 -7.10
N LEU A 51 0.79 10.52 -5.78
CA LEU A 51 0.85 11.80 -5.06
C LEU A 51 2.26 12.35 -5.04
N GLU A 52 3.25 11.48 -4.81
CA GLU A 52 4.65 11.89 -4.80
C GLU A 52 5.12 12.32 -6.18
N LEU A 53 4.76 11.58 -7.24
CA LEU A 53 5.05 11.97 -8.62
C LEU A 53 4.50 13.36 -8.95
N LYS A 54 3.27 13.67 -8.50
CA LYS A 54 2.69 15.01 -8.69
C LYS A 54 3.49 16.09 -7.96
N ARG A 55 3.90 15.84 -6.71
CA ARG A 55 4.74 16.78 -5.96
C ARG A 55 6.09 17.02 -6.65
N LEU A 56 6.72 15.95 -7.12
CA LEU A 56 8.01 16.03 -7.82
C LEU A 56 7.89 16.76 -9.16
N LYS A 57 6.75 16.61 -9.87
CA LYS A 57 6.49 17.33 -11.12
C LYS A 57 6.54 18.85 -10.94
N ASP A 58 6.05 19.36 -9.81
CA ASP A 58 6.12 20.80 -9.51
C ASP A 58 7.56 21.30 -9.29
N LEU A 59 8.49 20.38 -9.02
CA LEU A 59 9.92 20.65 -8.85
C LEU A 59 10.73 20.44 -10.14
N GLU A 60 10.16 19.86 -11.20
CA GLU A 60 10.85 19.65 -12.50
C GLU A 60 11.47 20.94 -13.08
N PRO A 61 10.83 22.12 -13.04
CA PRO A 61 11.45 23.35 -13.57
C PRO A 61 12.70 23.80 -12.82
N GLN A 62 12.90 23.30 -11.58
CA GLN A 62 14.06 23.60 -10.75
C GLN A 62 15.16 22.55 -10.91
N ALA A 63 14.88 21.45 -11.63
CA ALA A 63 15.86 20.40 -11.86
C ALA A 63 16.89 20.84 -12.90
N VAL A 64 18.17 20.51 -12.65
CA VAL A 64 19.23 20.60 -13.65
C VAL A 64 19.17 19.40 -14.57
N SER A 65 19.67 19.53 -15.80
CA SER A 65 19.77 18.37 -16.69
C SER A 65 20.73 17.33 -16.12
N PHE A 66 20.52 16.06 -16.47
CA PHE A 66 21.40 14.98 -16.02
C PHE A 66 22.85 15.19 -16.46
N GLU A 67 23.06 15.75 -17.67
CA GLU A 67 24.40 16.08 -18.17
C GLU A 67 25.08 17.20 -17.36
N GLU A 68 24.34 18.25 -16.99
CA GLU A 68 24.86 19.33 -16.15
C GLU A 68 25.20 18.82 -14.74
N TYR A 69 24.37 17.92 -14.21
CA TYR A 69 24.63 17.27 -12.93
C TYR A 69 25.90 16.43 -12.93
N LEU A 70 26.14 15.63 -13.98
CA LEU A 70 27.34 14.81 -14.11
C LEU A 70 28.60 15.69 -14.23
N LYS A 71 28.55 16.75 -15.03
CA LYS A 71 29.65 17.73 -15.15
C LYS A 71 29.99 18.39 -13.83
N ALA A 72 29.00 18.68 -12.98
CA ALA A 72 29.22 19.28 -11.67
C ALA A 72 29.83 18.31 -10.64
N ARG A 73 29.76 16.99 -10.90
CA ARG A 73 30.24 15.95 -9.98
C ARG A 73 31.56 15.29 -10.39
N ASP A 74 32.13 15.67 -11.52
CA ASP A 74 33.42 15.17 -12.01
C ASP A 74 33.46 13.61 -12.06
N VAL A 75 32.35 13.02 -12.51
CA VAL A 75 32.18 11.58 -12.79
C VAL A 75 32.25 11.33 -14.29
#